data_AF-A0A849S3T9-F1
#
_entry.id   AF-A0A849S3T9-F1
#
_cell.length_a   1.000
_cell.length_b   1.000
_cell.length_c   1.000
_cell.angle_alpha   90.00
_cell.angle_beta   90.00
_cell.angle_gamma   90.00
#
_symmetry.space_group_name_H-M   'P 1'
#
loop_
_entity.id
_entity.type
_entity.pdbx_description
1 polymer ?
#
loop_
_entity_poly.entity_id
_entity_poly.type
_entity_poly.pdbx_seq_one_letter_code
_entity_poly.pdbx_strand_id
1 'polypeptide(L)'
;PAYIFLIPTYAVMWFIGRHWAQLWVSNWAQLAQSSAGLVLASSLAFLISNASFYLFSGKFGELSWLAYSGRVAHYYPLYLGSTVVYGLLAWGGVYLFKALVEHKAHQDST
;
A
#
# COMPACT_ATOMS: atom_id res chain seq x y z
N PRO A 1 -16.09 0.74 -17.94
CA PRO A 1 -16.16 2.06 -17.25
C PRO A 1 -15.43 2.11 -15.90
N ALA A 2 -15.58 1.11 -15.03
CA ALA A 2 -15.04 1.13 -13.66
C ALA A 2 -13.51 1.35 -13.52
N TYR A 3 -12.71 1.08 -14.56
CA TYR A 3 -11.26 1.29 -14.53
C TYR A 3 -10.82 2.72 -14.25
N ILE A 4 -11.67 3.73 -14.51
CA ILE A 4 -11.35 5.13 -14.17
C ILE A 4 -11.15 5.32 -12.66
N PHE A 5 -11.76 4.48 -11.83
CA PHE A 5 -11.61 4.52 -10.37
C PHE A 5 -10.27 3.96 -9.88
N LEU A 6 -9.43 3.43 -10.78
CA LEU A 6 -8.03 3.19 -10.44
C LEU A 6 -7.28 4.50 -10.15
N ILE A 7 -7.70 5.62 -10.75
CA ILE A 7 -7.10 6.94 -10.48
C ILE A 7 -7.19 7.30 -8.98
N PRO A 8 -8.37 7.36 -8.35
CA PRO A 8 -8.46 7.60 -6.91
C PRO A 8 -7.85 6.48 -6.06
N THR A 9 -7.88 5.23 -6.53
CA THR A 9 -7.24 4.09 -5.85
C THR A 9 -5.72 4.33 -5.69
N TYR A 10 -5.02 4.68 -6.78
CA TYR A 10 -3.60 4.99 -6.74
C TYR A 10 -3.31 6.33 -6.06
N ALA A 11 -4.19 7.32 -6.19
CA ALA A 11 -4.03 8.61 -5.52
C ALA A 11 -3.98 8.44 -4.00
N VAL A 12 -4.86 7.63 -3.41
CA VAL A 12 -4.87 7.36 -1.97
C VAL A 12 -3.58 6.68 -1.52
N MET A 13 -3.11 5.66 -2.26
CA MET A 13 -1.82 5.01 -1.98
C MET A 13 -0.68 6.01 -2.00
N TRP A 14 -0.65 6.90 -3.00
CA TRP A 14 0.37 7.91 -3.15
C TRP A 14 0.36 8.96 -2.03
N PHE A 15 -0.80 9.53 -1.72
CA PHE A 15 -0.90 10.60 -0.72
C PHE A 15 -0.56 10.10 0.69
N ILE A 16 -1.06 8.92 1.06
CA ILE A 16 -0.73 8.32 2.37
C ILE A 16 0.74 7.94 2.40
N GLY A 17 1.27 7.29 1.37
CA GLY A 17 2.69 6.96 1.27
C GLY A 17 3.59 8.19 1.36
N ARG A 18 3.24 9.28 0.67
CA ARG A 18 3.97 10.56 0.70
C ARG A 18 3.93 11.21 2.08
N HIS A 19 2.80 11.19 2.76
CA HIS A 19 2.67 11.72 4.12
C HIS A 19 3.59 10.98 5.09
N TRP A 20 3.62 9.65 5.02
CA TRP A 20 4.46 8.83 5.90
C TRP A 20 5.94 8.81 5.49
N ALA A 21 6.27 9.06 4.22
CA ALA A 21 7.66 9.17 3.75
C ALA A 21 8.37 10.45 4.26
N GLN A 22 7.61 11.48 4.64
CA GLN A 22 8.16 12.71 5.22
C GLN A 22 8.61 12.53 6.68
N LEU A 23 8.17 11.45 7.33
CA LEU A 23 8.58 11.13 8.68
C LEU A 23 9.89 10.34 8.62
N TRP A 24 10.98 10.99 9.01
CA TRP A 24 12.29 10.35 9.13
C TRP A 24 12.20 9.18 10.09
N VAL A 25 12.30 7.94 9.59
CA VAL A 25 12.26 6.72 10.43
C VAL A 25 13.57 6.63 11.21
N SER A 26 13.53 7.16 12.42
CA SER A 26 14.65 7.22 13.38
C SER A 26 14.46 6.28 14.56
N ASN A 27 13.26 5.72 14.74
CA ASN A 27 12.95 4.76 15.80
C ASN A 27 11.83 3.78 15.42
N TRP A 28 11.67 2.74 16.23
CA TRP A 28 10.64 1.70 16.07
C TRP A 28 9.21 2.23 16.07
N ALA A 29 8.92 3.32 16.79
CA ALA A 29 7.58 3.90 16.83
C ALA A 29 7.18 4.49 15.47
N GLN A 30 8.10 5.19 14.80
CA GLN A 30 7.85 5.73 13.46
C GLN A 30 7.75 4.62 12.42
N LEU A 31 8.54 3.55 12.53
CA LEU A 31 8.38 2.37 11.68
C LEU A 31 6.98 1.75 11.82
N ALA A 32 6.49 1.62 13.06
CA ALA A 32 5.14 1.14 13.33
C ALA A 32 4.06 2.07 12.74
N GLN A 33 4.24 3.38 12.86
CA GLN A 33 3.33 4.37 12.27
C GLN A 33 3.31 4.32 10.74
N SER A 34 4.48 4.24 10.08
CA SER A 34 4.57 4.07 8.62
C SER A 34 3.95 2.76 8.15
N SER A 35 4.13 1.68 8.93
CA SER A 35 3.51 0.37 8.65
C SER A 35 1.98 0.44 8.78
N ALA A 36 1.47 1.11 9.81
CA ALA A 36 0.05 1.38 9.95
C ALA A 36 -0.49 2.22 8.79
N GLY A 37 0.27 3.22 8.34
CA GLY A 37 -0.03 4.01 7.14
C GLY A 37 -0.16 3.15 5.89
N LEU A 38 0.76 2.21 5.67
CA LEU A 38 0.70 1.26 4.54
C LEU A 38 -0.54 0.37 4.61
N VAL A 39 -0.90 -0.12 5.80
CA VAL A 39 -2.11 -0.91 6.01
C VAL A 39 -3.35 -0.06 5.67
N LEU A 40 -3.47 1.14 6.23
CA LEU A 40 -4.58 2.05 5.97
C LEU A 40 -4.72 2.40 4.48
N ALA A 41 -3.61 2.71 3.81
CA ALA A 41 -3.59 3.00 2.38
C ALA A 41 -4.10 1.81 1.56
N SER A 42 -3.60 0.61 1.88
CA SER A 42 -3.99 -0.63 1.22
C SER A 42 -5.47 -0.93 1.42
N SER A 43 -6.00 -0.75 2.63
CA SER A 43 -7.42 -0.94 2.95
C SER A 43 -8.31 0.02 2.17
N LEU A 44 -7.96 1.31 2.12
CA LEU A 44 -8.73 2.30 1.36
C LEU A 44 -8.67 2.03 -0.14
N ALA A 45 -7.50 1.67 -0.68
CA ALA A 45 -7.36 1.28 -2.08
C ALA A 45 -8.23 0.06 -2.41
N PHE A 46 -8.22 -0.96 -1.55
CA PHE A 46 -9.08 -2.14 -1.70
C PHE A 46 -10.57 -1.76 -1.71
N LEU A 47 -10.99 -0.90 -0.79
CA LEU A 47 -12.38 -0.45 -0.69
C LEU A 47 -12.82 0.36 -1.92
N ILE A 48 -12.03 1.36 -2.32
CA ILE A 48 -12.35 2.21 -3.49
C ILE A 48 -12.44 1.35 -4.74
N SER A 49 -11.46 0.50 -4.98
CA SER A 49 -11.42 -0.37 -6.15
C SER A 49 -12.64 -1.32 -6.20
N ASN A 50 -12.92 -2.03 -5.09
CA ASN A 50 -14.01 -3.00 -5.06
C ASN A 50 -15.39 -2.35 -5.06
N ALA A 51 -15.58 -1.22 -4.36
CA ALA A 51 -16.85 -0.49 -4.33
C ALA A 51 -17.18 0.08 -5.71
N SER A 52 -16.21 0.73 -6.35
CA SER A 52 -16.38 1.28 -7.69
C SER A 52 -16.58 0.18 -8.73
N PHE A 53 -15.91 -0.96 -8.58
CA PHE A 53 -16.13 -2.09 -9.48
C PHE A 53 -17.53 -2.69 -9.29
N TYR A 54 -18.03 -2.83 -8.07
CA TYR A 54 -19.40 -3.26 -7.81
C TYR A 54 -20.42 -2.31 -8.45
N LEU A 55 -20.29 -1.01 -8.20
CA LEU A 55 -21.28 0.00 -8.63
C LEU A 55 -21.25 0.27 -10.14
N PHE A 56 -20.07 0.30 -10.77
CA PHE A 56 -19.89 0.84 -12.13
C PHE A 56 -19.40 -0.17 -13.17
N SER A 57 -19.19 -1.45 -12.82
CA SER A 57 -18.76 -2.47 -13.79
C SER A 57 -19.90 -3.02 -14.64
N GLY A 58 -21.15 -2.93 -14.16
CA GLY A 58 -22.31 -3.58 -14.77
C GLY A 58 -22.35 -5.11 -14.62
N LYS A 59 -21.44 -5.71 -13.84
CA LYS A 59 -21.31 -7.18 -13.72
C LYS A 59 -22.13 -7.80 -12.58
N PHE A 60 -22.65 -7.00 -11.65
CA PHE A 60 -23.20 -7.49 -10.37
C PHE A 60 -24.62 -6.98 -10.08
N GLY A 61 -25.40 -6.61 -11.11
CA GLY A 61 -26.73 -5.99 -10.93
C GLY A 61 -27.73 -6.82 -10.11
N GLU A 62 -27.58 -8.15 -10.10
CA GLU A 62 -28.43 -9.07 -9.31
C GLU A 62 -27.84 -9.44 -7.95
N LEU A 63 -26.58 -9.10 -7.69
CA LEU A 63 -25.88 -9.49 -6.47
C LEU A 63 -26.03 -8.39 -5.42
N SER A 64 -26.48 -8.75 -4.22
CA SER A 64 -26.56 -7.78 -3.12
C SER A 64 -25.16 -7.31 -2.69
N TRP A 65 -25.09 -6.09 -2.14
CA TRP A 65 -23.86 -5.52 -1.61
C TRP A 65 -23.20 -6.44 -0.56
N LEU A 66 -24.00 -7.06 0.31
CA LEU A 66 -23.51 -7.96 1.36
C LEU A 66 -22.95 -9.27 0.79
N ALA A 67 -23.57 -9.82 -0.26
CA ALA A 67 -23.06 -11.02 -0.92
C ALA A 67 -21.76 -10.73 -1.67
N TYR A 68 -21.65 -9.55 -2.31
CA TYR A 68 -20.41 -9.11 -2.94
C TYR A 68 -19.30 -8.88 -1.92
N SER A 69 -19.58 -8.17 -0.82
CA SER A 69 -18.58 -7.89 0.23
C SER A 69 -18.04 -9.19 0.84
N GLY A 70 -18.90 -10.17 1.09
CA GLY A 70 -18.49 -11.51 1.53
C GLY A 70 -17.55 -12.21 0.55
N ARG A 71 -17.80 -12.10 -0.77
CA ARG A 71 -16.92 -12.68 -1.80
C ARG A 71 -15.57 -11.98 -1.86
N VAL A 72 -15.55 -10.65 -1.81
CA VAL A 72 -14.28 -9.90 -1.93
C VAL A 72 -13.46 -9.93 -0.64
N ALA A 73 -14.09 -10.06 0.53
CA ALA A 73 -13.40 -10.16 1.81
C ALA A 73 -12.38 -11.32 1.86
N HIS A 74 -12.62 -12.41 1.13
CA HIS A 74 -11.66 -13.52 1.00
C HIS A 74 -10.32 -13.09 0.37
N TYR A 75 -10.32 -12.10 -0.52
CA TYR A 75 -9.11 -11.60 -1.16
C TYR A 75 -8.37 -10.55 -0.33
N TYR A 76 -9.02 -9.96 0.69
CA TYR A 76 -8.45 -8.86 1.47
C TYR A 76 -7.14 -9.23 2.19
N PRO A 77 -7.02 -10.39 2.88
CA PRO A 77 -5.77 -10.76 3.56
C PRO A 77 -4.59 -10.92 2.61
N LEU A 78 -4.79 -11.54 1.44
CA LEU A 78 -3.75 -11.72 0.43
C LEU A 78 -3.38 -10.37 -0.23
N TYR A 79 -4.37 -9.54 -0.53
CA TYR A 79 -4.14 -8.20 -1.07
C TYR A 79 -3.31 -7.34 -0.12
N LEU A 80 -3.69 -7.32 1.17
CA LEU A 80 -2.96 -6.59 2.20
C LEU A 80 -1.56 -7.17 2.43
N GLY A 81 -1.48 -8.50 2.61
CA GLY A 81 -0.24 -9.20 2.89
C GLY A 81 0.79 -9.01 1.77
N SER A 82 0.39 -9.14 0.52
CA SER A 82 1.27 -8.89 -0.63
C SER A 82 1.79 -7.44 -0.63
N THR A 83 0.91 -6.46 -0.41
CA THR A 83 1.29 -5.05 -0.38
C THR A 83 2.28 -4.75 0.74
N VAL A 84 2.07 -5.31 1.95
CA VAL A 84 2.98 -5.17 3.09
C VAL A 84 4.33 -5.82 2.80
N VAL A 85 4.36 -7.05 2.27
CA VAL A 85 5.60 -7.76 1.95
C VAL A 85 6.41 -6.99 0.92
N TYR A 86 5.80 -6.54 -0.18
CA TYR A 86 6.50 -5.72 -1.18
C TYR A 86 6.99 -4.40 -0.60
N GLY A 87 6.19 -3.74 0.25
CA GLY A 87 6.58 -2.51 0.93
C GLY A 87 7.81 -2.69 1.83
N LEU A 88 7.85 -3.76 2.63
CA LEU A 88 8.97 -4.10 3.50
C LEU A 88 10.23 -4.47 2.72
N LEU A 89 10.09 -5.25 1.65
CA LEU A 89 11.22 -5.59 0.76
C LEU A 89 11.80 -4.35 0.09
N ALA A 90 10.95 -3.45 -0.40
CA ALA A 90 11.40 -2.19 -1.00
C ALA A 90 12.12 -1.31 0.03
N TRP A 91 11.56 -1.19 1.24
CA TRP A 91 12.19 -0.45 2.33
C TRP A 91 13.56 -1.03 2.72
N GLY A 92 13.64 -2.35 2.89
CA GLY A 92 14.89 -3.06 3.20
C GLY A 92 15.93 -2.91 2.10
N GLY A 93 15.52 -2.97 0.84
CA GLY A 93 16.40 -2.72 -0.31
C GLY A 93 16.98 -1.31 -0.33
N VAL A 94 16.15 -0.29 -0.07
CA VAL A 94 16.61 1.11 0.05
C VAL A 94 17.57 1.29 1.22
N TYR A 95 17.28 0.66 2.36
CA TYR A 95 18.14 0.71 3.54
C TYR A 95 19.52 0.08 3.27
N LEU A 96 19.54 -1.13 2.70
CA LEU A 96 20.77 -1.83 2.34
C LEU A 96 21.59 -1.03 1.33
N PHE A 97 20.95 -0.47 0.31
CA PHE A 97 21.63 0.35 -0.69
C PHE A 97 22.34 1.56 -0.05
N LYS A 98 21.66 2.27 0.86
CA LYS A 98 22.27 3.39 1.60
C LYS A 98 23.45 2.96 2.45
N ALA A 99 23.30 1.86 3.20
CA ALA A 99 24.37 1.32 4.04
C ALA A 99 25.62 0.93 3.23
N LEU A 100 25.43 0.34 2.03
CA LEU A 100 26.54 -0.01 1.13
C LEU A 100 27.26 1.22 0.57
N VAL A 101 26.51 2.28 0.24
CA VAL A 101 27.07 3.55 -0.25
C VAL A 101 27.90 4.25 0.83
N GLU A 102 27.38 4.31 2.06
CA GLU A 102 28.07 4.92 3.21
C GLU A 102 29.36 4.17 3.57
N HIS A 103 29.33 2.83 3.58
CA HIS A 103 30.51 2.01 3.84
C HIS A 103 31.63 2.27 2.82
N LYS A 104 31.28 2.35 1.53
CA LYS A 104 32.25 2.64 0.46
C LYS A 104 32.86 4.04 0.60
N ALA A 105 32.03 5.04 0.90
CA ALA A 105 32.50 6.42 1.08
C ALA A 105 33.49 6.55 2.26
N HIS A 106 33.31 5.80 3.34
CA HIS A 106 34.26 5.77 4.46
C HIS A 106 35.59 5.10 4.08
N GLN A 107 35.56 4.01 3.31
CA GLN A 107 36.77 3.31 2.85
C GLN A 107 37.62 4.15 1.88
N ASP A 108 36.99 4.94 1.00
CA ASP A 108 37.71 5.78 0.04
C ASP A 108 38.34 7.05 0.67
N SER A 109 38.02 7.35 1.94
CA SER A 109 38.49 8.54 2.68
C SER A 109 39.66 8.31 3.64
N THR A 110 40.10 7.04 3.79
CA THR A 110 41.23 6.59 4.61
C THR A 110 42.36 6.07 3.75
#